data_AF-J0D1Y2-F1
#
_entry.id   AF-J0D1Y2-F1
#
_cell.length_a   1.000
_cell.length_b   1.000
_cell.length_c   1.000
_cell.angle_alpha   90.00
_cell.angle_beta   90.00
_cell.angle_gamma   90.00
#
_symmetry.space_group_name_H-M   'P 1'
#
loop_
_entity.id
_entity.type
_entity.pdbx_description
1 polymer ?
#
loop_
_entity_poly.entity_id
_entity_poly.type
_entity_poly.pdbx_seq_one_letter_code
_entity_poly.pdbx_strand_id
1 'polypeptide(L)'
;MRFSASTFLVAAALAAMPVHAFTAWSGNACNGAQGADAACNGGCGDFRDRHSFKAGSGTHCVALYAGTNCGGQRFNFTGQSQQCTNVNTGTNIQSYRCYAGAGCS
;
A
#
# COMPACT_ATOMS: atom_id res chain seq x y z
N MET A 1 -42.96 0.18 -41.40
CA MET A 1 -42.47 0.53 -40.06
C MET A 1 -41.68 -0.65 -39.53
N ARG A 2 -40.35 -0.57 -39.46
CA ARG A 2 -39.50 -1.62 -38.89
C ARG A 2 -38.59 -0.94 -37.88
N PHE A 3 -38.85 -1.21 -36.61
CA PHE A 3 -38.10 -0.71 -35.47
C PHE A 3 -36.89 -1.63 -35.26
N SER A 4 -35.68 -1.13 -35.48
CA SER A 4 -34.45 -1.83 -35.10
C SER A 4 -34.02 -1.31 -33.73
N ALA A 5 -34.15 -2.17 -32.72
CA ALA A 5 -33.80 -1.88 -31.33
C ALA A 5 -32.28 -1.84 -31.14
N SER A 6 -31.75 -0.68 -30.76
CA SER A 6 -30.36 -0.48 -30.37
C SER A 6 -30.13 -1.06 -28.97
N THR A 7 -29.35 -2.14 -28.87
CA THR A 7 -28.95 -2.73 -27.59
C THR A 7 -27.81 -1.92 -26.98
N PHE A 8 -28.08 -1.19 -25.90
CA PHE A 8 -27.05 -0.53 -25.10
C PHE A 8 -26.36 -1.56 -24.21
N LEU A 9 -25.07 -1.80 -24.42
CA LEU A 9 -24.21 -2.53 -23.49
C LEU A 9 -23.82 -1.59 -22.34
N VAL A 10 -24.41 -1.79 -21.17
CA VAL A 10 -23.99 -1.12 -19.92
C VAL A 10 -22.73 -1.83 -19.42
N ALA A 11 -21.57 -1.20 -19.61
CA ALA A 11 -20.33 -1.66 -18.99
C ALA A 11 -20.42 -1.43 -17.47
N ALA A 12 -20.49 -2.51 -16.69
CA ALA A 12 -20.40 -2.45 -15.24
C ALA A 12 -18.98 -2.03 -14.84
N ALA A 13 -18.82 -0.79 -14.38
CA ALA A 13 -17.61 -0.35 -13.71
C ALA A 13 -17.51 -1.10 -12.37
N LEU A 14 -16.59 -2.07 -12.30
CA LEU A 14 -16.14 -2.62 -11.02
C LEU A 14 -15.55 -1.46 -10.22
N ALA A 15 -16.31 -0.97 -9.24
CA ALA A 15 -15.82 -0.01 -8.27
C ALA A 15 -14.66 -0.66 -7.51
N ALA A 16 -13.42 -0.32 -7.90
CA ALA A 16 -12.24 -0.62 -7.12
C ALA A 16 -12.42 0.07 -5.77
N MET A 17 -12.76 -0.70 -4.72
CA MET A 17 -12.81 -0.15 -3.38
C MET A 17 -11.42 0.42 -3.07
N PRO A 18 -11.32 1.67 -2.59
CA PRO A 18 -10.04 2.20 -2.15
C PRO A 18 -9.65 1.42 -0.91
N VAL A 19 -8.79 0.42 -1.09
CA VAL A 19 -8.31 -0.39 0.01
C VAL A 19 -7.30 0.49 0.76
N HIS A 20 -7.78 1.27 1.74
CA HIS A 20 -6.94 1.98 2.72
C HIS A 20 -6.20 0.96 3.62
N ALA A 21 -5.43 0.06 3.01
CA ALA A 21 -4.69 -0.99 3.69
C ALA A 21 -3.26 -0.57 4.01
N PHE A 22 -2.72 0.42 3.30
CA PHE A 22 -1.41 0.97 3.60
C PHE A 22 -1.34 2.44 3.20
N THR A 23 -0.79 3.25 4.08
CA THR A 23 -0.52 4.66 3.84
C THR A 23 0.85 4.98 4.45
N ALA A 24 1.62 5.84 3.79
CA ALA A 24 2.93 6.28 4.25
C ALA A 24 3.00 7.81 4.38
N TRP A 25 3.83 8.31 5.29
CA TRP A 25 3.95 9.74 5.58
C TRP A 25 5.40 10.19 5.60
N SER A 26 5.61 11.48 5.29
CA SER A 26 6.93 12.10 5.31
C SER A 26 7.48 12.38 6.71
N GLY A 27 6.65 12.38 7.75
CA GLY A 27 7.09 12.52 9.14
C GLY A 27 7.22 11.17 9.85
N ASN A 28 7.75 11.18 11.07
CA ASN A 28 8.06 9.96 11.84
C ASN A 28 6.87 9.45 12.68
N ALA A 29 5.79 10.23 12.77
CA ALA A 29 4.62 9.93 13.60
C ALA A 29 3.32 9.97 12.80
N CYS A 30 3.36 9.48 11.55
CA CYS A 30 2.24 9.49 10.60
C CYS A 30 1.65 10.90 10.43
N ASN A 31 2.57 11.86 10.34
CA ASN A 31 2.33 13.29 10.21
C ASN A 31 3.09 13.84 9.00
N GLY A 32 2.83 15.10 8.64
CA GLY A 32 3.38 15.71 7.43
C GLY A 32 2.65 15.25 6.17
N ALA A 33 3.35 15.22 5.05
CA ALA A 33 2.75 14.89 3.75
C ALA A 33 2.37 13.40 3.71
N GLN A 34 1.09 13.14 3.48
CA GLN A 34 0.54 11.81 3.27
C GLN A 34 0.81 11.35 1.82
N GLY A 35 1.23 10.10 1.66
CA GLY A 35 1.34 9.42 0.37
C GLY A 35 0.00 8.82 -0.08
N ALA A 36 -0.05 8.29 -1.31
CA ALA A 36 -1.25 7.63 -1.79
C ALA A 36 -1.57 6.38 -0.96
N ASP A 37 -2.86 6.13 -0.73
CA ASP A 37 -3.33 4.88 -0.14
C ASP A 37 -3.12 3.72 -1.12
N ALA A 38 -2.62 2.61 -0.60
CA ALA A 38 -2.30 1.43 -1.38
C ALA A 38 -2.95 0.17 -0.80
N ALA A 39 -3.28 -0.76 -1.69
CA ALA A 39 -3.74 -2.08 -1.31
C ALA A 39 -2.57 -2.96 -0.82
N CYS A 40 -2.82 -3.81 0.18
CA CYS A 40 -1.87 -4.81 0.67
C CYS A 40 -1.99 -6.14 -0.10
N ASN A 41 -1.75 -6.09 -1.40
CA ASN A 41 -1.84 -7.23 -2.32
C ASN A 41 -0.48 -7.79 -2.75
N GLY A 42 0.61 -7.42 -2.06
CA GLY A 42 1.99 -7.81 -2.40
C GLY A 42 2.64 -6.97 -3.50
N GLY A 43 1.94 -5.97 -4.05
CA GLY A 43 2.47 -5.03 -5.02
C GLY A 43 3.63 -4.20 -4.47
N CYS A 44 4.57 -3.82 -5.35
CA CYS A 44 5.69 -2.96 -4.98
C CYS A 44 5.31 -1.48 -5.11
N GLY A 45 5.43 -0.73 -4.02
CA GLY A 45 5.17 0.70 -3.96
C GLY A 45 6.43 1.51 -3.65
N ASP A 46 6.39 2.80 -3.98
CA ASP A 46 7.45 3.76 -3.68
C ASP A 46 7.38 4.23 -2.22
N PHE A 47 8.52 4.26 -1.52
CA PHE A 47 8.61 4.73 -0.13
C PHE A 47 9.57 5.92 0.02
N ARG A 48 10.10 6.46 -1.08
CA ARG A 48 11.01 7.62 -1.02
C ARG A 48 10.36 8.81 -0.33
N ASP A 49 11.17 9.51 0.46
CA ASP A 49 10.77 10.66 1.28
C ASP A 49 9.65 10.35 2.29
N ARG A 50 9.51 9.06 2.68
CA ARG A 50 8.61 8.60 3.74
C ARG A 50 9.40 8.04 4.91
N HIS A 51 8.88 8.28 6.12
CA HIS A 51 9.54 7.91 7.37
C HIS A 51 8.60 7.18 8.34
N SER A 52 7.30 7.15 8.07
CA SER A 52 6.37 6.31 8.82
C SER A 52 5.26 5.78 7.94
N PHE A 53 4.58 4.74 8.42
CA PHE A 53 3.43 4.16 7.74
C PHE A 53 2.39 3.65 8.73
N LYS A 54 1.21 3.35 8.22
CA LYS A 54 0.09 2.76 8.93
C LYS A 54 -0.55 1.76 7.98
N ALA A 55 -0.71 0.53 8.48
CA ALA A 55 -1.52 -0.46 7.81
C ALA A 55 -3.00 -0.27 8.20
N GLY A 56 -3.91 -0.70 7.33
CA GLY A 56 -5.34 -0.66 7.54
C GLY A 56 -5.81 -1.58 8.67
N SER A 57 -7.11 -1.83 8.73
CA SER A 57 -7.66 -2.81 9.67
C SER A 57 -7.23 -4.23 9.31
N GLY A 58 -7.12 -5.09 10.34
CA GLY A 58 -6.64 -6.46 10.19
C GLY A 58 -5.11 -6.56 10.29
N THR A 59 -4.61 -7.79 10.36
CA THR A 59 -3.17 -8.04 10.43
C THR A 59 -2.54 -7.92 9.04
N HIS A 60 -1.51 -7.10 8.92
CA HIS A 60 -0.70 -6.94 7.72
C HIS A 60 0.77 -7.19 8.00
N CYS A 61 1.50 -7.49 6.94
CA CYS A 61 2.95 -7.54 6.94
C CYS A 61 3.50 -6.57 5.90
N VAL A 62 4.38 -5.67 6.32
CA VAL A 62 5.01 -4.68 5.45
C VAL A 62 6.49 -5.02 5.32
N ALA A 63 6.92 -5.30 4.09
CA ALA A 63 8.32 -5.46 3.76
C ALA A 63 8.86 -4.15 3.16
N LEU A 64 9.83 -3.54 3.83
CA LEU A 64 10.53 -2.34 3.36
C LEU A 64 11.86 -2.73 2.73
N TYR A 65 12.28 -1.97 1.72
CA TYR A 65 13.44 -2.26 0.90
C TYR A 65 14.33 -1.02 0.75
N ALA A 66 15.64 -1.22 0.90
CA ALA A 66 16.64 -0.17 0.71
C ALA A 66 16.76 0.30 -0.75
N GLY A 67 16.46 -0.58 -1.71
CA GLY A 67 16.47 -0.25 -3.13
C GLY A 67 15.09 0.14 -3.67
N THR A 68 15.06 0.71 -4.87
CA THR A 68 13.83 0.84 -5.67
C THR A 68 13.33 -0.53 -6.15
N ASN A 69 12.09 -0.58 -6.63
CA ASN A 69 11.47 -1.78 -7.20
C ASN A 69 11.49 -3.02 -6.26
N CYS A 70 11.51 -2.78 -4.95
CA CYS A 70 11.52 -3.81 -3.92
C CYS A 70 12.73 -4.74 -3.99
N GLY A 71 13.89 -4.16 -4.31
CA GLY A 71 15.19 -4.82 -4.34
C GLY A 71 16.10 -4.44 -3.17
N GLY A 72 17.22 -5.13 -3.06
CA GLY A 72 18.24 -4.87 -2.04
C GLY A 72 17.86 -5.39 -0.65
N GLN A 73 18.43 -4.76 0.38
CA GLN A 73 18.21 -5.16 1.77
C GLN A 73 16.74 -4.98 2.16
N ARG A 74 16.20 -5.99 2.84
CA ARG A 74 14.79 -6.10 3.19
C ARG A 74 14.58 -6.08 4.71
N PHE A 75 13.56 -5.37 5.16
CA PHE A 75 13.14 -5.28 6.56
C PHE A 75 11.65 -5.60 6.66
N ASN A 76 11.28 -6.55 7.53
CA ASN A 76 9.89 -6.98 7.68
C ASN A 76 9.29 -6.41 8.97
N PHE A 77 8.11 -5.83 8.84
CA PHE A 77 7.26 -5.37 9.94
C PHE A 77 6.00 -6.23 9.93
N THR A 78 5.94 -7.21 10.81
CA THR A 78 4.80 -8.12 10.97
C THR A 78 3.78 -7.53 11.94
N GLY A 79 2.54 -8.05 11.92
CA GLY A 79 1.54 -7.69 12.94
C GLY A 79 1.03 -6.26 12.83
N GLN A 80 1.13 -5.65 11.66
CA GLN A 80 0.76 -4.24 11.47
C GLN A 80 -0.76 -4.12 11.33
N SER A 81 -1.41 -3.33 12.19
CA SER A 81 -2.86 -3.09 12.19
C SER A 81 -3.21 -1.74 12.81
N GLN A 82 -3.57 -0.75 12.01
CA GLN A 82 -4.01 0.59 12.42
C GLN A 82 -3.08 1.40 13.34
N GLN A 83 -1.92 0.90 13.74
CA GLN A 83 -0.91 1.69 14.44
C GLN A 83 -0.03 2.47 13.47
N CYS A 84 0.49 3.59 13.94
CA CYS A 84 1.57 4.28 13.26
C CYS A 84 2.91 3.60 13.57
N THR A 85 3.69 3.34 12.53
CA THR A 85 5.00 2.71 12.63
C THR A 85 6.05 3.65 12.07
N ASN A 86 6.96 4.09 12.94
CA ASN A 86 8.15 4.83 12.54
C ASN A 86 9.17 3.88 11.89
N VAL A 87 9.68 4.24 10.73
CA VAL A 87 10.69 3.49 9.98
C VAL A 87 12.07 4.02 10.36
N ASN A 88 12.70 3.36 11.33
CA ASN A 88 14.07 3.67 11.75
C ASN A 88 14.98 2.44 11.59
N THR A 89 15.19 2.02 10.34
CA THR A 89 16.01 0.84 10.00
C THR A 89 17.51 1.16 9.90
N GLY A 90 17.91 2.42 10.11
CA GLY A 90 19.28 2.88 9.87
C GLY A 90 19.68 2.89 8.39
N THR A 91 18.74 2.64 7.47
CA THR A 91 18.96 2.60 6.02
C THR A 91 17.97 3.50 5.32
N ASN A 92 18.39 4.13 4.22
CA ASN A 92 17.48 4.88 3.36
C ASN A 92 16.53 3.91 2.63
N ILE A 93 15.28 3.81 3.09
CA ILE A 93 14.26 2.96 2.49
C ILE A 93 13.69 3.65 1.26
N GLN A 94 13.61 2.92 0.14
CA GLN A 94 13.16 3.46 -1.14
C GLN A 94 11.88 2.81 -1.65
N SER A 95 11.56 1.59 -1.24
CA SER A 95 10.33 0.93 -1.67
C SER A 95 9.75 -0.01 -0.62
N TYR A 96 8.50 -0.43 -0.82
CA TYR A 96 7.79 -1.32 0.08
C TYR A 96 6.91 -2.32 -0.65
N ARG A 97 6.59 -3.43 0.02
CA ARG A 97 5.47 -4.31 -0.30
C ARG A 97 4.61 -4.48 0.93
N CYS A 98 3.30 -4.43 0.76
CA CYS A 98 2.36 -4.75 1.82
C CYS A 98 1.58 -6.01 1.48
N TYR A 99 1.46 -6.91 2.45
CA TYR A 99 0.74 -8.18 2.34
C TYR A 99 -0.35 -8.22 3.41
N ALA A 100 -1.54 -8.66 3.03
CA ALA A 100 -2.56 -9.03 4.00
C ALA A 100 -2.14 -10.31 4.72
N GLY A 101 -2.26 -10.33 6.06
CA GLY A 101 -1.89 -11.45 6.92
C GLY A 101 -0.63 -11.21 7.75
N ALA A 102 -0.21 -12.24 8.49
CA ALA A 102 0.92 -12.16 9.42
C ALA A 102 2.29 -12.33 8.72
N GLY A 103 2.32 -12.89 7.52
CA GLY A 103 3.54 -13.17 6.75
C GLY A 103 3.76 -12.17 5.62
N CYS A 104 5.02 -11.89 5.31
CA CYS A 104 5.40 -11.03 4.17
C CYS A 104 5.79 -11.90 2.97
N SER A 105 4.95 -12.85 2.58
CA SER A 105 5.21 -13.84 1.53
C SER A 105 3.95 -14.16 0.75
#